data_AF-A0A1F5IRE1-F1
#
_entry.id   AF-A0A1F5IRE1-F1
#
_cell.length_a   1.000
_cell.length_b   1.000
_cell.length_c   1.000
_cell.angle_alpha   90.00
_cell.angle_beta   90.00
_cell.angle_gamma   90.00
#
_symmetry.space_group_name_H-M   'P 1'
#
loop_
_entity.id
_entity.type
_entity.pdbx_description
1 polymer ?
#
loop_
_entity_poly.entity_id
_entity_poly.type
_entity_poly.pdbx_seq_one_letter_code
_entity_poly.pdbx_strand_id
1 'polypeptide(L)'
;MDTASESDCGNDCPVLTLADYVSRNGAWAGINGSYFCPASYPSCAGKTNSFDTLVMNKNKRYFNSDNNVYSTVPAAIFSAGSARFVGQSLEWGRDTGPDSVIANYPLLVAGGNINFTEAPNEPKFGGKAARTFIAAKGNMVYIGIVQGASMGESAKVLKALGMDGALNLDQGGSTALWHGGYKAGPGRNIPNAILFVNR
;
A
#
# COMPACT_ATOMS: atom_id res chain seq x y z
N MET A 1 -1.51 -3.45 9.18
CA MET A 1 -2.52 -2.78 8.33
C MET A 1 -3.73 -2.46 9.18
N ASP A 2 -4.34 -1.29 8.97
CA ASP A 2 -5.61 -0.93 9.59
C ASP A 2 -6.55 -0.30 8.55
N THR A 3 -7.86 -0.46 8.74
CA THR A 3 -8.92 -0.01 7.81
C THR A 3 -9.88 0.91 8.55
N ALA A 4 -10.38 1.96 7.90
CA ALA A 4 -11.40 2.82 8.50
C ALA A 4 -12.75 2.10 8.58
N SER A 5 -13.06 1.28 7.58
CA SER A 5 -14.25 0.43 7.57
C SER A 5 -14.00 -0.88 8.33
N GLU A 6 -15.06 -1.43 8.92
CA GLU A 6 -15.06 -2.74 9.59
C GLU A 6 -15.46 -3.89 8.64
N SER A 7 -16.00 -3.57 7.46
CA SER A 7 -16.38 -4.51 6.41
C SER A 7 -16.14 -3.96 5.00
N ASP A 8 -16.36 -4.79 3.98
CA ASP A 8 -16.38 -4.34 2.58
C ASP A 8 -17.32 -3.15 2.45
N CYS A 9 -16.86 -2.14 1.72
CA CYS A 9 -17.58 -0.90 1.53
C CYS A 9 -17.42 -0.45 0.08
N GLY A 10 -18.54 -0.35 -0.63
CA GLY A 10 -18.56 -0.04 -2.06
C GLY A 10 -18.65 1.45 -2.39
N ASN A 11 -19.17 2.28 -1.48
CA ASN A 11 -19.40 3.71 -1.68
C ASN A 11 -19.53 4.44 -0.33
N ASP A 12 -19.24 5.74 -0.33
CA ASP A 12 -19.24 6.63 0.85
C ASP A 12 -18.52 6.05 2.06
N CYS A 13 -17.37 5.41 1.80
CA CYS A 13 -16.63 4.69 2.81
C CYS A 13 -15.96 5.62 3.82
N PRO A 14 -15.85 5.17 5.09
CA PRO A 14 -15.16 5.94 6.10
C PRO A 14 -13.68 6.07 5.73
N VAL A 15 -13.10 7.22 6.07
CA VAL A 15 -11.69 7.55 5.84
C VAL A 15 -11.15 8.32 7.02
N LEU A 16 -9.88 8.14 7.32
CA LEU A 16 -9.20 8.79 8.45
C LEU A 16 -7.90 9.44 8.00
N THR A 17 -7.37 10.37 8.78
CA THR A 17 -6.00 10.86 8.56
C THR A 17 -5.00 9.76 8.90
N LEU A 18 -3.80 9.79 8.32
CA LEU A 18 -2.73 8.88 8.72
C LEU A 18 -2.37 9.01 10.21
N ALA A 19 -2.43 10.22 10.78
CA ALA A 19 -2.16 10.43 12.20
C ALA A 19 -3.21 9.77 13.10
N ASP A 20 -4.49 9.75 12.71
CA ASP A 20 -5.55 9.04 13.46
C ASP A 20 -5.30 7.54 13.47
N TYR A 21 -4.90 6.95 12.33
CA TYR A 21 -4.47 5.56 12.26
C TYR A 21 -3.28 5.28 13.18
N VAL A 22 -2.27 6.15 13.17
CA VAL A 22 -1.10 5.99 14.05
C VAL A 22 -1.53 6.03 15.52
N SER A 23 -2.28 7.05 15.92
CA SER A 23 -2.69 7.28 17.31
C SER A 23 -3.56 6.14 17.84
N ARG A 24 -4.62 5.74 17.11
CA ARG A 24 -5.57 4.71 17.56
C ARG A 24 -4.99 3.30 17.63
N ASN A 25 -3.79 3.10 17.10
CA ASN A 25 -3.09 1.82 17.12
C ASN A 25 -1.81 1.84 17.97
N GLY A 26 -1.46 2.98 18.58
CA GLY A 26 -0.16 3.11 19.27
C GLY A 26 1.03 2.84 18.36
N ALA A 27 0.90 3.16 17.06
CA ALA A 27 1.96 2.95 16.09
C ALA A 27 3.07 3.98 16.26
N TRP A 28 4.31 3.59 15.98
CA TRP A 28 5.46 4.51 15.99
C TRP A 28 5.81 5.03 14.59
N ALA A 29 5.32 4.38 13.53
CA ALA A 29 5.39 4.88 12.17
C ALA A 29 4.19 4.41 11.33
N GLY A 30 3.91 5.12 10.24
CA GLY A 30 2.88 4.74 9.29
C GLY A 30 3.04 5.41 7.93
N ILE A 31 2.44 4.80 6.91
CA ILE A 31 2.34 5.32 5.54
C ILE A 31 0.93 5.04 5.00
N ASN A 32 0.48 5.83 4.04
CA ASN A 32 -0.79 5.57 3.37
C ASN A 32 -0.83 4.19 2.69
N GLY A 33 -2.04 3.66 2.47
CA GLY A 33 -2.24 2.28 2.02
C GLY A 33 -2.53 2.12 0.51
N SER A 34 -3.56 1.32 0.22
CA SER A 34 -3.93 0.92 -1.14
C SER A 34 -4.49 2.07 -1.96
N TYR A 35 -4.50 1.91 -3.29
CA TYR A 35 -5.33 2.76 -4.14
C TYR A 35 -6.78 2.75 -3.68
N PHE A 36 -7.44 3.88 -3.82
CA PHE A 36 -8.85 4.04 -3.53
C PHE A 36 -9.46 5.13 -4.42
N CYS A 37 -10.78 5.24 -4.41
CA CYS A 37 -11.50 6.25 -5.17
C CYS A 37 -11.83 7.47 -4.30
N PRO A 38 -11.04 8.55 -4.31
CA PRO A 38 -11.26 9.67 -3.39
C PRO A 38 -12.50 10.51 -3.75
N ALA A 39 -13.18 11.03 -2.73
CA ALA A 39 -14.34 11.92 -2.90
C ALA A 39 -14.07 13.15 -3.80
N SER A 40 -12.81 13.61 -3.86
CA SER A 40 -12.42 14.76 -4.69
C SER A 40 -12.46 14.49 -6.20
N TYR A 41 -12.57 13.23 -6.65
CA TYR A 41 -12.49 12.88 -8.06
C TYR A 41 -13.90 12.61 -8.63
N PRO A 42 -14.36 13.36 -9.65
CA PRO A 42 -15.69 13.14 -10.24
C PRO A 42 -15.90 11.71 -10.76
N SER A 43 -14.85 11.05 -11.25
CA SER A 43 -14.89 9.65 -11.70
C SER A 43 -15.13 8.62 -10.57
N CYS A 44 -15.12 9.07 -9.31
CA CYS A 44 -15.39 8.26 -8.14
C CYS A 44 -16.84 8.37 -7.64
N ALA A 45 -17.69 9.16 -8.30
CA ALA A 45 -19.10 9.20 -7.98
C ALA A 45 -19.71 7.78 -8.00
N GLY A 46 -20.42 7.41 -6.94
CA GLY A 46 -21.00 6.08 -6.75
C GLY A 46 -20.04 5.02 -6.20
N LYS A 47 -18.78 5.37 -5.96
CA LYS A 47 -17.77 4.54 -5.29
C LYS A 47 -16.83 5.36 -4.41
N THR A 48 -17.37 6.39 -3.80
CA THR A 48 -16.63 7.36 -3.01
C THR A 48 -15.92 6.69 -1.84
N ASN A 49 -14.64 6.98 -1.71
CA ASN A 49 -13.70 6.48 -0.73
C ASN A 49 -13.50 4.96 -0.68
N SER A 50 -14.08 4.19 -1.61
CA SER A 50 -13.89 2.74 -1.64
C SER A 50 -12.54 2.37 -2.25
N PHE A 51 -12.07 1.17 -1.90
CA PHE A 51 -10.90 0.54 -2.51
C PHE A 51 -11.31 -0.87 -2.95
N ASP A 52 -10.73 -1.35 -4.04
CA ASP A 52 -11.11 -2.64 -4.64
C ASP A 52 -10.08 -3.76 -4.39
N THR A 53 -8.85 -3.41 -4.00
CA THR A 53 -7.78 -4.41 -3.85
C THR A 53 -7.92 -5.18 -2.53
N LEU A 54 -7.36 -6.40 -2.51
CA LEU A 54 -7.34 -7.26 -1.34
C LEU A 54 -6.53 -6.62 -0.21
N VAL A 55 -7.11 -6.52 0.98
CA VAL A 55 -6.42 -6.08 2.20
C VAL A 55 -6.82 -6.99 3.35
N MET A 56 -5.86 -7.36 4.20
CA MET A 56 -6.16 -7.93 5.51
C MET A 56 -5.76 -6.95 6.60
N ASN A 57 -6.72 -6.56 7.45
CA ASN A 57 -6.49 -5.61 8.53
C ASN A 57 -5.97 -6.29 9.81
N LYS A 58 -5.67 -5.47 10.83
CA LYS A 58 -5.17 -5.92 12.15
C LYS A 58 -6.08 -6.93 12.86
N ASN A 59 -7.38 -6.93 12.56
CA ASN A 59 -8.37 -7.85 13.11
C ASN A 59 -8.46 -9.16 12.31
N LYS A 60 -7.48 -9.43 11.43
CA LYS A 60 -7.44 -10.60 10.53
C LYS A 60 -8.65 -10.68 9.59
N ARG A 61 -9.33 -9.56 9.34
CA ARG A 61 -10.42 -9.50 8.37
C ARG A 61 -9.87 -9.17 6.99
N TYR A 62 -10.21 -10.00 6.01
CA TYR A 62 -9.98 -9.73 4.60
C TYR A 62 -11.10 -8.84 4.03
N PHE A 63 -10.69 -7.87 3.24
CA PHE A 63 -11.56 -6.95 2.51
C PHE A 63 -11.44 -7.21 1.01
N ASN A 64 -12.56 -7.08 0.29
CA ASN A 64 -12.68 -7.27 -1.15
C ASN A 64 -12.26 -8.69 -1.61
N SER A 65 -12.48 -9.70 -0.77
CA SER A 65 -12.13 -11.08 -1.09
C SER A 65 -12.78 -11.55 -2.39
N ASP A 66 -14.08 -11.28 -2.55
CA ASP A 66 -14.88 -11.73 -3.70
C ASP A 66 -14.40 -11.08 -5.00
N ASN A 67 -14.01 -9.80 -4.94
CA ASN A 67 -13.45 -9.07 -6.07
C ASN A 67 -12.06 -9.58 -6.49
N ASN A 68 -11.38 -10.34 -5.63
CA ASN A 68 -9.98 -10.72 -5.81
C ASN A 68 -9.75 -12.24 -5.88
N VAL A 69 -10.77 -13.06 -6.18
CA VAL A 69 -10.61 -14.53 -6.30
C VAL A 69 -9.60 -14.91 -7.38
N TYR A 70 -9.62 -14.22 -8.52
CA TYR A 70 -8.72 -14.43 -9.67
C TYR A 70 -7.83 -13.21 -9.96
N SER A 71 -7.58 -12.38 -8.95
CA SER A 71 -6.89 -11.10 -9.15
C SER A 71 -5.40 -11.27 -9.38
N THR A 72 -4.94 -10.69 -10.49
CA THR A 72 -3.52 -10.62 -10.88
C THR A 72 -2.80 -9.39 -10.31
N VAL A 73 -3.46 -8.62 -9.44
CA VAL A 73 -2.82 -7.51 -8.73
C VAL A 73 -1.76 -8.06 -7.77
N PRO A 74 -0.52 -7.55 -7.77
CA PRO A 74 0.50 -8.02 -6.84
C PRO A 74 0.15 -7.81 -5.38
N ALA A 75 0.73 -8.61 -4.49
CA ALA A 75 0.48 -8.49 -3.05
C ALA A 75 1.75 -8.62 -2.20
N ALA A 76 1.74 -7.94 -1.07
CA ALA A 76 2.71 -8.07 0.00
C ALA A 76 2.04 -8.70 1.22
N ILE A 77 2.66 -9.75 1.76
CA ILE A 77 2.19 -10.57 2.86
C ILE A 77 3.25 -10.51 3.96
N PHE A 78 2.87 -10.04 5.14
CA PHE A 78 3.77 -9.87 6.27
C PHE A 78 3.39 -10.81 7.39
N SER A 79 4.37 -11.51 7.92
CA SER A 79 4.26 -12.36 9.11
C SER A 79 5.41 -12.05 10.06
N ALA A 80 5.40 -12.62 11.26
CA ALA A 80 6.49 -12.48 12.21
C ALA A 80 7.85 -12.85 11.57
N GLY A 81 8.73 -11.85 11.42
CA GLY A 81 10.08 -12.02 10.87
C GLY A 81 10.14 -12.31 9.37
N SER A 82 9.04 -12.20 8.61
CA SER A 82 9.05 -12.45 7.16
C SER A 82 8.15 -11.51 6.37
N ALA A 83 8.57 -11.26 5.13
CA ALA A 83 7.79 -10.54 4.14
C ALA A 83 7.86 -11.32 2.82
N ARG A 84 6.70 -11.60 2.24
CA ARG A 84 6.56 -12.27 0.95
C ARG A 84 5.88 -11.32 -0.03
N PHE A 85 6.43 -11.24 -1.24
CA PHE A 85 5.84 -10.48 -2.34
C PHE A 85 5.49 -11.47 -3.45
N VAL A 86 4.26 -11.41 -3.94
CA VAL A 86 3.76 -12.26 -5.02
C VAL A 86 3.38 -11.40 -6.21
N GLY A 87 3.59 -11.92 -7.42
CA GLY A 87 3.24 -11.23 -8.67
C GLY A 87 1.73 -11.08 -8.83
N GLN A 88 0.95 -12.02 -8.28
CA GLN A 88 -0.49 -12.04 -8.37
C GLN A 88 -1.11 -12.41 -7.01
N SER A 89 -2.12 -11.67 -6.58
CA SER A 89 -2.80 -11.92 -5.30
C SER A 89 -3.53 -13.27 -5.26
N LEU A 90 -3.89 -13.85 -6.41
CA LEU A 90 -4.43 -15.21 -6.51
C LEU A 90 -3.42 -16.30 -6.11
N GLU A 91 -2.12 -16.02 -6.12
CA GLU A 91 -1.09 -16.93 -5.60
C GLU A 91 -1.11 -17.00 -4.06
N TRP A 92 -1.83 -16.07 -3.42
CA TRP A 92 -1.99 -16.01 -1.97
C TRP A 92 -3.39 -16.48 -1.56
N GLY A 93 -3.45 -17.23 -0.46
CA GLY A 93 -4.69 -17.68 0.16
C GLY A 93 -5.40 -16.57 0.96
N ARG A 94 -6.39 -16.96 1.76
CA ARG A 94 -7.07 -16.05 2.71
C ARG A 94 -6.99 -16.60 4.14
N ASP A 95 -5.87 -17.24 4.47
CA ASP A 95 -5.63 -17.69 5.83
C ASP A 95 -5.26 -16.50 6.73
N THR A 96 -5.48 -16.66 8.03
CA THR A 96 -5.28 -15.62 9.04
C THR A 96 -3.92 -15.71 9.74
N GLY A 97 -3.00 -16.55 9.22
CA GLY A 97 -1.64 -16.70 9.72
C GLY A 97 -0.78 -15.44 9.60
N PRO A 98 -0.84 -14.67 8.49
CA PRO A 98 -0.11 -13.41 8.38
C PRO A 98 -0.61 -12.35 9.36
N ASP A 99 0.22 -11.34 9.56
CA ASP A 99 -0.08 -10.15 10.33
C ASP A 99 -0.74 -9.05 9.52
N SER A 100 -0.43 -9.00 8.23
CA SER A 100 -1.14 -8.15 7.29
C SER A 100 -0.92 -8.58 5.86
N VAL A 101 -1.90 -8.27 5.02
CA VAL A 101 -1.85 -8.46 3.57
C VAL A 101 -2.30 -7.17 2.91
N ILE A 102 -1.59 -6.75 1.87
CA ILE A 102 -2.00 -5.65 1.00
C ILE A 102 -1.70 -6.01 -0.44
N ALA A 103 -2.73 -5.97 -1.28
CA ALA A 103 -2.59 -6.00 -2.72
C ALA A 103 -2.58 -4.57 -3.27
N ASN A 104 -1.64 -4.30 -4.17
CA ASN A 104 -1.55 -3.02 -4.86
C ASN A 104 -0.71 -3.14 -6.14
N TYR A 105 -0.61 -2.06 -6.92
CA TYR A 105 0.11 -2.06 -8.19
C TYR A 105 1.07 -0.87 -8.32
N PRO A 106 2.20 -1.00 -9.03
CA PRO A 106 2.85 -2.26 -9.47
C PRO A 106 3.70 -2.90 -8.37
N LEU A 107 4.13 -4.15 -8.63
CA LEU A 107 5.29 -4.75 -7.99
C LEU A 107 6.55 -4.14 -8.61
N LEU A 108 7.38 -3.51 -7.80
CA LEU A 108 8.57 -2.78 -8.26
C LEU A 108 9.81 -3.66 -8.25
N VAL A 109 9.97 -4.47 -7.20
CA VAL A 109 11.10 -5.38 -7.01
C VAL A 109 10.59 -6.75 -6.57
N ALA A 110 11.16 -7.81 -7.12
CA ALA A 110 10.90 -9.19 -6.74
C ALA A 110 12.20 -10.01 -6.84
N GLY A 111 12.54 -10.74 -5.78
CA GLY A 111 13.77 -11.53 -5.71
C GLY A 111 15.03 -10.69 -5.97
N GLY A 112 15.07 -9.45 -5.45
CA GLY A 112 16.19 -8.51 -5.64
C GLY A 112 16.29 -7.89 -7.04
N ASN A 113 15.34 -8.18 -7.93
CA ASN A 113 15.34 -7.71 -9.31
C ASN A 113 14.17 -6.77 -9.59
N ILE A 114 14.38 -5.80 -10.50
CA ILE A 114 13.30 -4.92 -10.97
C ILE A 114 12.23 -5.80 -11.61
N ASN A 115 10.98 -5.64 -11.16
CA ASN A 115 9.80 -6.35 -11.65
C ASN A 115 8.80 -5.40 -12.32
N PHE A 116 9.25 -4.23 -12.75
CA PHE A 116 8.43 -3.24 -13.43
C PHE A 116 9.12 -2.74 -14.69
N THR A 117 8.40 -2.78 -15.80
CA THR A 117 8.86 -2.18 -17.06
C THR A 117 8.43 -0.72 -17.10
N GLU A 118 9.39 0.18 -17.29
CA GLU A 118 9.13 1.61 -17.37
C GLU A 118 8.16 1.92 -18.52
N ALA A 119 7.12 2.69 -18.21
CA ALA A 119 6.08 3.09 -19.15
C ALA A 119 6.06 4.62 -19.25
N PRO A 120 6.99 5.23 -20.00
CA PRO A 120 7.21 6.68 -20.00
C PRO A 120 6.00 7.47 -20.54
N ASN A 121 5.22 6.86 -21.43
CA ASN A 121 4.03 7.48 -22.03
C ASN A 121 2.77 7.27 -21.20
N GLU A 122 2.80 6.44 -20.14
CA GLU A 122 1.69 6.25 -19.24
C GLU A 122 1.70 7.34 -18.17
N PRO A 123 0.74 8.30 -18.15
CA PRO A 123 0.81 9.48 -17.28
C PRO A 123 0.96 9.12 -15.79
N LYS A 124 0.35 8.01 -15.36
CA LYS A 124 0.43 7.52 -13.98
C LYS A 124 1.83 7.00 -13.60
N PHE A 125 2.59 6.48 -14.56
CA PHE A 125 3.85 5.78 -14.30
C PHE A 125 5.11 6.50 -14.80
N GLY A 126 5.03 7.17 -15.95
CA GLY A 126 6.14 7.89 -16.57
C GLY A 126 6.43 9.25 -15.94
N GLY A 127 5.40 9.94 -15.41
CA GLY A 127 5.57 11.25 -14.77
C GLY A 127 6.41 11.17 -13.48
N LYS A 128 7.19 12.21 -13.18
CA LYS A 128 7.95 12.31 -11.93
C LYS A 128 7.05 12.82 -10.80
N ALA A 129 7.01 12.09 -9.68
CA ALA A 129 6.21 12.44 -8.52
C ALA A 129 6.79 11.81 -7.24
N ALA A 130 6.13 12.05 -6.10
CA ALA A 130 6.38 11.31 -4.88
C ALA A 130 5.83 9.87 -5.01
N ARG A 131 6.71 8.86 -4.94
CA ARG A 131 6.37 7.44 -5.09
C ARG A 131 6.48 6.72 -3.75
N THR A 132 5.33 6.46 -3.13
CA THR A 132 5.23 5.73 -1.85
C THR A 132 5.40 4.23 -2.06
N PHE A 133 6.07 3.55 -1.14
CA PHE A 133 6.29 2.11 -1.22
C PHE A 133 6.24 1.43 0.14
N ILE A 134 6.02 0.11 0.08
CA ILE A 134 6.41 -0.84 1.12
C ILE A 134 7.39 -1.84 0.52
N ALA A 135 8.48 -2.13 1.22
CA ALA A 135 9.54 -3.02 0.75
C ALA A 135 10.07 -3.89 1.89
N ALA A 136 10.84 -4.92 1.55
CA ALA A 136 11.57 -5.72 2.52
C ALA A 136 13.00 -5.98 2.08
N LYS A 137 13.89 -6.12 3.06
CA LYS A 137 15.28 -6.54 2.91
C LYS A 137 15.65 -7.45 4.08
N GLY A 138 15.92 -8.72 3.80
CA GLY A 138 15.99 -9.77 4.81
C GLY A 138 14.73 -9.77 5.68
N ASN A 139 14.91 -9.65 6.99
CA ASN A 139 13.81 -9.68 7.96
C ASN A 139 13.25 -8.28 8.30
N MET A 140 13.69 -7.23 7.60
CA MET A 140 13.25 -5.85 7.85
C MET A 140 12.28 -5.37 6.80
N VAL A 141 11.19 -4.75 7.23
CA VAL A 141 10.21 -4.07 6.38
C VAL A 141 10.49 -2.57 6.38
N TYR A 142 10.41 -1.96 5.21
CA TYR A 142 10.64 -0.54 4.97
C TYR A 142 9.39 0.09 4.38
N ILE A 143 9.04 1.27 4.86
CA ILE A 143 8.05 2.15 4.25
C ILE A 143 8.74 3.46 3.91
N GLY A 144 8.33 4.10 2.82
CA GLY A 144 8.97 5.34 2.43
C GLY A 144 8.43 5.95 1.17
N ILE A 145 9.08 7.03 0.76
CA ILE A 145 8.74 7.81 -0.43
C ILE A 145 10.00 8.06 -1.23
N VAL A 146 10.03 7.66 -2.49
CA VAL A 146 11.02 8.11 -3.45
C VAL A 146 10.52 9.41 -4.07
N GLN A 147 11.22 10.52 -3.83
CA GLN A 147 10.81 11.85 -4.30
C GLN A 147 11.26 12.10 -5.74
N GLY A 148 10.43 12.80 -6.51
CA GLY A 148 10.79 13.29 -7.86
C GLY A 148 11.11 12.18 -8.87
N ALA A 149 10.44 11.03 -8.78
CA ALA A 149 10.76 9.84 -9.57
C ALA A 149 9.57 9.35 -10.41
N SER A 150 9.86 8.81 -11.60
CA SER A 150 8.96 7.90 -12.30
C SER A 150 8.80 6.59 -11.52
N MET A 151 7.81 5.78 -11.88
CA MET A 151 7.65 4.45 -11.26
C MET A 151 8.86 3.54 -11.56
N GLY A 152 9.42 3.64 -12.77
CA GLY A 152 10.63 2.92 -13.17
C GLY A 152 11.87 3.40 -12.42
N GLU A 153 12.03 4.71 -12.24
CA GLU A 153 13.10 5.29 -11.41
C GLU A 153 12.97 4.84 -9.94
N SER A 154 11.76 4.79 -9.38
CA SER A 154 11.53 4.26 -8.03
C SER A 154 11.97 2.79 -7.91
N ALA A 155 11.68 1.95 -8.91
CA ALA A 155 12.15 0.56 -8.92
C ALA A 155 13.69 0.48 -8.95
N LYS A 156 14.36 1.33 -9.74
CA LYS A 156 15.83 1.42 -9.80
C LYS A 156 16.42 1.82 -8.44
N VAL A 157 15.82 2.80 -7.75
CA VAL A 157 16.23 3.21 -6.40
C VAL A 157 16.09 2.07 -5.40
N LEU A 158 14.95 1.39 -5.39
CA LEU A 158 14.68 0.28 -4.44
C LEU A 158 15.61 -0.92 -4.69
N LYS A 159 15.94 -1.23 -5.95
CA LYS A 159 16.97 -2.21 -6.29
C LYS A 159 18.35 -1.76 -5.79
N ALA A 160 18.73 -0.49 -5.97
CA ALA A 160 20.01 0.03 -5.51
C ALA A 160 20.16 -0.01 -3.98
N LEU A 161 19.06 0.16 -3.23
CA LEU A 161 19.02 -0.02 -1.77
C LEU A 161 19.11 -1.50 -1.35
N GLY A 162 19.04 -2.43 -2.31
CA GLY A 162 19.12 -3.87 -2.10
C GLY A 162 17.86 -4.44 -1.47
N MET A 163 16.69 -3.93 -1.84
CA MET A 163 15.41 -4.52 -1.42
C MET A 163 15.20 -5.88 -2.12
N ASP A 164 14.70 -6.87 -1.39
CA ASP A 164 14.37 -8.20 -1.92
C ASP A 164 13.01 -8.19 -2.62
N GLY A 165 12.07 -7.41 -2.09
CA GLY A 165 10.74 -7.22 -2.65
C GLY A 165 10.23 -5.81 -2.34
N ALA A 166 9.50 -5.20 -3.28
CA ALA A 166 8.91 -3.89 -3.07
C ALA A 166 7.62 -3.70 -3.87
N LEU A 167 6.60 -3.19 -3.20
CA LEU A 167 5.27 -2.93 -3.73
C LEU A 167 4.99 -1.43 -3.66
N ASN A 168 4.46 -0.88 -4.74
CA ASN A 168 4.00 0.50 -4.76
C ASN A 168 2.72 0.70 -3.92
N LEU A 169 2.53 1.90 -3.36
CA LEU A 169 1.33 2.32 -2.59
C LEU A 169 0.56 3.44 -3.30
N ASP A 170 -0.58 3.87 -2.75
CA ASP A 170 -1.33 5.01 -3.31
C ASP A 170 -0.54 6.32 -3.27
N GLN A 171 -0.77 7.22 -4.21
CA GLN A 171 0.09 8.38 -4.41
C GLN A 171 -0.72 9.66 -4.61
N GLY A 172 0.00 10.74 -4.94
CA GLY A 172 -0.61 12.04 -5.18
C GLY A 172 -1.15 12.62 -3.87
N GLY A 173 -2.41 13.05 -3.87
CA GLY A 173 -2.98 13.69 -2.68
C GLY A 173 -3.14 12.77 -1.46
N SER A 174 -2.92 11.46 -1.60
CA SER A 174 -2.94 10.49 -0.48
C SER A 174 -1.58 10.28 0.17
N THR A 175 -0.50 10.75 -0.47
CA THR A 175 0.86 10.54 0.01
C THR A 175 1.06 11.14 1.39
N ALA A 176 1.30 10.27 2.38
CA ALA A 176 1.57 10.67 3.74
C ALA A 176 2.52 9.66 4.40
N LEU A 177 3.50 10.14 5.16
CA LEU A 177 4.46 9.36 5.93
C LEU A 177 4.59 9.97 7.32
N TRP A 178 4.46 9.14 8.34
CA TRP A 178 4.49 9.55 9.75
C TRP A 178 5.56 8.75 10.51
N HIS A 179 6.39 9.44 11.30
CA HIS A 179 7.34 8.86 12.24
C HIS A 179 7.69 9.89 13.33
N GLY A 180 7.06 9.81 14.50
CA GLY A 180 7.14 10.85 15.54
C GLY A 180 6.59 12.22 15.08
N GLY A 181 5.69 12.21 14.08
CA GLY A 181 5.21 13.38 13.35
C GLY A 181 5.25 13.17 11.83
N TYR A 182 4.54 14.01 11.08
CA TYR A 182 4.55 13.93 9.61
C TYR A 182 5.94 14.23 9.05
N LYS A 183 6.45 13.32 8.22
CA LYS A 183 7.62 13.53 7.35
C LYS A 183 7.20 13.90 5.94
N ALA A 184 6.00 13.48 5.54
CA ALA A 184 5.27 13.94 4.38
C ALA A 184 3.77 13.87 4.70
N GLY A 185 2.96 14.78 4.16
CA GLY A 185 1.53 14.81 4.41
C GLY A 185 1.02 16.20 4.84
N PRO A 186 -0.14 16.29 5.49
CA PRO A 186 -0.92 15.18 6.06
C PRO A 186 -1.59 14.27 5.02
N GLY A 187 -1.65 14.69 3.76
CA GLY A 187 -2.42 14.03 2.72
C GLY A 187 -3.92 14.23 2.92
N ARG A 188 -4.73 13.57 2.08
CA ARG A 188 -6.18 13.41 2.29
C ARG A 188 -6.47 12.30 3.28
N ASN A 189 -7.71 12.23 3.74
CA ASN A 189 -8.17 11.08 4.50
C ASN A 189 -8.19 9.83 3.60
N ILE A 190 -7.72 8.70 4.15
CA ILE A 190 -7.52 7.44 3.44
C ILE A 190 -8.33 6.32 4.09
N PRO A 191 -8.75 5.28 3.32
CA PRO A 191 -9.57 4.19 3.85
C PRO A 191 -8.77 3.10 4.57
N ASN A 192 -7.46 3.06 4.36
CA ASN A 192 -6.56 2.14 5.03
C ASN A 192 -5.11 2.65 5.07
N ALA A 193 -4.33 2.12 6.01
CA ALA A 193 -2.95 2.51 6.24
C ALA A 193 -2.06 1.32 6.66
N ILE A 194 -0.78 1.40 6.29
CA ILE A 194 0.28 0.53 6.81
C ILE A 194 0.85 1.18 8.06
N LEU A 195 0.98 0.41 9.14
CA LEU A 195 1.42 0.88 10.44
C LEU A 195 2.48 -0.05 11.00
N PHE A 196 3.51 0.52 11.61
CA PHE A 196 4.47 -0.20 12.43
C PHE A 196 4.15 0.04 13.90
N VAL A 197 3.88 -1.06 14.62
CA VAL A 197 3.47 -1.09 16.02
C VAL A 197 4.50 -1.88 16.82
N ASN A 198 4.66 -1.54 18.10
CA ASN A 198 5.41 -2.38 19.02
C ASN A 198 4.56 -3.61 19.38
N ARG A 199 5.20 -4.78 19.46
CA ARG A 199 4.59 -5.99 20.01
C ARG A 199 5.00 -6.18 21.45
#